data_AF-A0AAV5XNN1-F1
#
_entry.id   AF-A0AAV5XNN1-F1
#
_cell.length_a   1.000
_cell.length_b   1.000
_cell.length_c   1.000
_cell.angle_alpha   90.00
_cell.angle_beta   90.00
_cell.angle_gamma   90.00
#
_symmetry.space_group_name_H-M   'P 1'
#
loop_
_entity.id
_entity.type
_entity.pdbx_description
1 polymer ?
#
loop_
_entity_poly.entity_id
_entity_poly.type
_entity_poly.pdbx_seq_one_letter_code
_entity_poly.pdbx_strand_id
1 'polypeptide(L)'
;GCVLHARTVRGREGSLEELLEAMIARCERVRETLGGAERVTPVYSAANFSYRTDPVVGDRFACVGDAVAFVDPIFSSGVFIAMQSAELAAAEIVRAFRGGRFEAARFKGYERRFRRGVGPFFKFIRHYYEPSFLQVFLQPRETAGMLDSVTGVLAGGAFLRMRLRMRLSLAAFFIVVRMNRWRRRRHGRPVESRLEW
;
A
#
# COMPACT_ATOMS: atom_id res chain seq x y z
N GLY A 1 -1.87 4.09 16.91
CA GLY A 1 -2.03 5.26 16.01
C GLY A 1 -3.33 5.14 15.23
N CYS A 2 -3.88 6.25 14.75
CA CYS A 2 -5.07 6.27 13.91
C CYS A 2 -4.75 6.92 12.55
N VAL A 3 -5.22 6.31 11.45
CA VAL A 3 -5.13 6.90 10.10
C VAL A 3 -6.48 7.52 9.78
N LEU A 4 -6.49 8.82 9.52
CA LEU A 4 -7.69 9.63 9.34
C LEU A 4 -7.61 10.43 8.05
N HIS A 5 -8.77 10.77 7.49
CA HIS A 5 -8.82 11.73 6.40
C HIS A 5 -8.32 13.10 6.86
N ALA A 6 -7.56 13.81 6.02
CA ALA A 6 -6.96 15.11 6.38
C ALA A 6 -8.00 16.13 6.87
N ARG A 7 -9.21 16.12 6.28
CA ARG A 7 -10.34 16.96 6.72
C ARG A 7 -10.72 16.75 8.18
N THR A 8 -10.68 15.52 8.67
CA THR A 8 -11.02 15.18 10.06
C THR A 8 -9.97 15.73 11.02
N VAL A 9 -8.69 15.67 10.64
CA VAL A 9 -7.59 16.19 11.46
C VAL A 9 -7.56 17.72 11.46
N ARG A 10 -7.85 18.36 10.31
CA ARG A 10 -7.90 19.82 10.18
C ARG A 10 -9.11 20.43 10.89
N GLY A 11 -10.26 19.76 10.85
CA GLY A 11 -11.48 20.20 11.52
C GLY A 11 -11.62 19.68 12.95
N ARG A 12 -10.55 19.17 13.57
CA ARG A 12 -10.61 18.70 14.95
C ARG A 12 -10.80 19.88 15.90
N GLU A 13 -11.54 19.63 16.97
CA GLU A 13 -11.53 20.48 18.15
C GLU A 13 -10.52 19.90 19.14
N GLY A 14 -9.67 20.74 19.72
CA GLY A 14 -8.66 20.33 20.69
C GLY A 14 -7.33 19.80 20.10
N SER A 15 -6.58 19.15 20.97
CA SER A 15 -5.23 18.60 20.76
C SER A 15 -5.23 17.31 19.92
N LEU A 16 -4.04 16.90 19.47
CA LEU A 16 -3.89 15.63 18.75
C LEU A 16 -4.10 14.43 19.68
N GLU A 17 -3.75 14.61 20.95
CA GLU A 17 -3.97 13.68 22.05
C GLU A 17 -5.46 13.41 22.24
N GLU A 18 -6.27 14.47 22.39
CA GLU A 18 -7.73 14.34 22.52
C GLU A 18 -8.36 13.67 21.29
N LEU A 19 -7.88 14.00 20.09
CA LEU A 19 -8.32 13.33 18.86
C LEU A 19 -7.98 11.83 18.88
N LEU A 20 -6.76 11.46 19.29
CA LEU A 20 -6.35 10.06 19.38
C LEU A 20 -7.20 9.30 20.39
N GLU A 21 -7.41 9.86 21.59
CA GLU A 21 -8.26 9.24 22.62
C GLU A 21 -9.70 9.08 22.13
N ALA A 22 -10.26 10.09 21.47
CA ALA A 22 -11.59 10.01 20.88
C ALA A 22 -11.68 8.91 19.81
N MET A 23 -10.63 8.71 19.00
CA MET A 23 -10.60 7.62 18.01
C MET A 23 -10.44 6.24 18.66
N ILE A 24 -9.65 6.12 19.72
CA ILE A 24 -9.52 4.89 20.51
C ILE A 24 -10.89 4.51 21.11
N ALA A 25 -11.59 5.47 21.72
CA ALA A 25 -12.90 5.25 22.34
C ALA A 25 -13.97 4.78 21.34
N ARG A 26 -13.86 5.14 20.06
CA ARG A 26 -14.77 4.70 18.98
C ARG A 26 -14.58 3.25 18.55
N CYS A 27 -13.48 2.60 18.93
CA CYS A 27 -13.21 1.21 18.61
C CYS A 27 -13.13 0.39 19.90
N GLU A 28 -14.26 -0.22 20.29
CA GLU A 28 -14.41 -0.97 21.53
C GLU A 28 -13.24 -1.93 21.79
N ARG A 29 -12.90 -2.78 20.82
CA ARG A 29 -11.80 -3.73 20.96
C ARG A 29 -10.44 -3.08 21.20
N VAL A 30 -10.16 -1.92 20.58
CA VAL A 30 -8.90 -1.20 20.79
C VAL A 30 -8.89 -0.55 22.18
N ARG A 31 -9.99 0.08 22.59
CA ARG A 31 -10.15 0.67 23.91
C ARG A 31 -9.94 -0.36 25.02
N GLU A 32 -10.53 -1.55 24.89
CA GLU A 32 -10.36 -2.64 25.86
C GLU A 32 -8.92 -3.16 25.89
N THR A 33 -8.30 -3.36 24.73
CA THR A 33 -6.91 -3.85 24.64
C THR A 33 -5.92 -2.86 25.26
N LEU A 34 -6.19 -1.56 25.17
CA LEU A 34 -5.36 -0.50 25.75
C LEU A 34 -5.76 -0.15 27.20
N GLY A 35 -6.76 -0.82 27.77
CA GLY A 35 -7.23 -0.55 29.13
C GLY A 35 -6.12 -0.74 30.16
N GLY A 36 -5.75 0.35 30.84
CA GLY A 36 -4.67 0.36 31.84
C GLY A 36 -3.25 0.48 31.25
N ALA A 37 -3.10 0.60 29.94
CA ALA A 37 -1.81 0.87 29.32
C ALA A 37 -1.40 2.34 29.54
N GLU A 38 -0.13 2.58 29.86
CA GLU A 38 0.44 3.91 29.95
C GLU A 38 1.05 4.34 28.60
N ARG A 39 0.71 5.55 28.15
CA ARG A 39 1.31 6.10 26.93
C ARG A 39 2.71 6.65 27.24
N VAL A 40 3.73 5.98 26.71
CA VAL A 40 5.16 6.31 26.94
C VAL A 40 5.76 7.31 25.94
N THR A 41 4.98 7.78 24.95
CA THR A 41 5.44 8.76 23.95
C THR A 41 4.42 9.88 23.71
N PRO A 42 4.84 11.07 23.24
CA PRO A 42 3.92 12.06 22.69
C PRO A 42 3.12 11.53 21.50
N VAL A 43 2.03 12.24 21.14
CA VAL A 43 1.28 11.94 19.92
C VAL A 43 1.93 12.66 18.74
N TYR A 44 2.33 11.88 17.75
CA TYR A 44 2.89 12.38 16.49
C TYR A 44 1.84 12.37 15.38
N SER A 45 1.92 13.35 14.49
CA SER A 45 1.13 13.38 13.25
C SER A 45 2.04 13.39 12.03
N ALA A 46 1.71 12.56 11.04
CA ALA A 46 2.28 12.62 9.70
C ALA A 46 1.14 12.86 8.70
N ALA A 47 1.33 13.80 7.79
CA ALA A 47 0.33 14.21 6.79
C ALA A 47 0.93 14.19 5.38
N ASN A 48 0.06 14.24 4.36
CA ASN A 48 0.44 14.26 2.94
C ASN A 48 1.43 13.15 2.55
N PHE A 49 1.30 12.00 3.19
CA PHE A 49 2.22 10.89 3.00
C PHE A 49 1.97 10.13 1.70
N SER A 50 0.81 10.25 1.05
CA SER A 50 0.54 9.57 -0.22
C SER A 50 1.06 10.39 -1.41
N TYR A 51 2.11 9.92 -2.09
CA TYR A 51 2.69 10.57 -3.26
C TYR A 51 3.39 9.58 -4.19
N ARG A 52 3.73 10.09 -5.38
CA ARG A 52 4.59 9.41 -6.34
C ARG A 52 5.52 10.43 -6.97
N THR A 53 6.79 10.07 -7.05
CA THR A 53 7.85 10.89 -7.61
C THR A 53 8.25 10.36 -8.98
N ASP A 54 8.35 11.27 -9.93
CA ASP A 54 8.91 11.05 -11.26
C ASP A 54 9.85 12.22 -11.58
N PRO A 55 11.03 11.98 -12.17
CA PRO A 55 11.61 10.69 -12.53
C PRO A 55 12.15 9.87 -11.34
N VAL A 56 12.05 8.54 -11.41
CA VAL A 56 12.61 7.61 -10.41
C VAL A 56 14.12 7.44 -10.55
N VAL A 57 14.63 7.61 -11.77
CA VAL A 57 16.05 7.47 -12.13
C VAL A 57 16.42 8.53 -13.14
N GLY A 58 17.68 8.94 -13.13
CA GLY A 58 18.24 9.83 -14.15
C GLY A 58 19.75 9.74 -14.19
N ASP A 59 20.38 10.70 -14.86
CA ASP A 59 21.83 10.72 -14.97
C ASP A 59 22.45 10.89 -13.58
N ARG A 60 23.25 9.91 -13.19
CA ARG A 60 23.97 9.86 -11.89
C ARG A 60 23.06 9.81 -10.65
N PHE A 61 21.77 9.47 -10.77
CA PHE A 61 20.90 9.26 -9.61
C PHE A 61 19.86 8.14 -9.79
N ALA A 62 19.47 7.54 -8.66
CA ALA A 62 18.31 6.66 -8.55
C ALA A 62 17.65 6.84 -7.18
N CYS A 63 16.33 7.03 -7.17
CA CYS A 63 15.53 7.13 -5.95
C CYS A 63 15.14 5.74 -5.46
N VAL A 64 15.06 5.53 -4.14
CA VAL A 64 14.68 4.25 -3.50
C VAL A 64 13.70 4.49 -2.35
N GLY A 65 12.91 3.47 -2.01
CA GLY A 65 11.92 3.52 -0.94
C GLY A 65 10.94 4.67 -1.08
N ASP A 66 10.67 5.33 0.04
CA ASP A 66 9.71 6.43 0.13
C ASP A 66 10.06 7.58 -0.83
N ALA A 67 11.34 7.83 -1.14
CA ALA A 67 11.73 8.85 -2.13
C ALA A 67 11.10 8.64 -3.52
N VAL A 68 10.66 7.41 -3.83
CA VAL A 68 9.95 7.09 -5.07
C VAL A 68 8.43 7.22 -4.91
N ALA A 69 7.87 6.63 -3.87
CA ALA A 69 6.43 6.67 -3.61
C ALA A 69 6.12 6.11 -2.21
N PHE A 70 5.15 6.74 -1.57
CA PHE A 70 4.45 6.21 -0.40
C PHE A 70 2.96 6.34 -0.65
N VAL A 71 2.14 5.41 -0.16
CA VAL A 71 0.68 5.47 -0.36
C VAL A 71 -0.03 5.36 0.96
N ASP A 72 -0.06 4.16 1.54
CA ASP A 72 -0.82 3.90 2.76
C ASP A 72 -0.19 2.74 3.56
N PRO A 73 -0.05 2.86 4.90
CA PRO A 73 0.54 1.81 5.74
C PRO A 73 -0.35 0.58 6.00
N ILE A 74 -1.57 0.45 5.46
CA ILE A 74 -2.49 -0.69 5.72
C ILE A 74 -1.81 -2.06 5.67
N PHE A 75 -0.95 -2.31 4.68
CA PHE A 75 -0.29 -3.62 4.49
C PHE A 75 1.12 -3.68 5.05
N SER A 76 1.59 -2.65 5.77
CA SER A 76 2.94 -2.59 6.36
C SER A 76 4.07 -2.90 5.36
N SER A 77 3.88 -2.55 4.07
CA SER A 77 4.81 -2.92 3.00
C SER A 77 5.94 -1.92 2.78
N GLY A 78 5.94 -0.76 3.46
CA GLY A 78 6.90 0.32 3.21
C GLY A 78 8.36 -0.09 3.37
N VAL A 79 8.70 -0.71 4.51
CA VAL A 79 10.08 -1.17 4.78
C VAL A 79 10.51 -2.24 3.77
N PHE A 80 9.63 -3.19 3.44
CA PHE A 80 9.92 -4.21 2.44
C PHE A 80 10.19 -3.60 1.06
N ILE A 81 9.34 -2.66 0.61
CA ILE A 81 9.51 -1.94 -0.65
C ILE A 81 10.82 -1.15 -0.66
N ALA A 82 11.17 -0.48 0.45
CA ALA A 82 12.41 0.26 0.60
C ALA A 82 13.63 -0.66 0.44
N MET A 83 13.69 -1.75 1.20
CA MET A 83 14.79 -2.72 1.12
C MET A 83 14.92 -3.34 -0.27
N GLN A 84 13.80 -3.75 -0.85
CA GLN A 84 13.80 -4.38 -2.17
C GLN A 84 14.19 -3.41 -3.28
N SER A 85 13.75 -2.15 -3.21
CA SER A 85 14.17 -1.10 -4.14
C SER A 85 15.66 -0.78 -4.02
N ALA A 86 16.19 -0.74 -2.79
CA ALA A 86 17.61 -0.52 -2.53
C ALA A 86 18.47 -1.64 -3.13
N GLU A 87 18.09 -2.90 -2.94
CA GLU A 87 18.79 -4.05 -3.54
C GLU A 87 18.82 -3.96 -5.08
N LEU A 88 17.68 -3.65 -5.70
CA LEU A 88 17.58 -3.54 -7.15
C LEU A 88 18.40 -2.35 -7.70
N ALA A 89 18.38 -1.21 -7.02
CA ALA A 89 19.16 -0.03 -7.39
C ALA A 89 20.66 -0.27 -7.22
N ALA A 90 21.07 -0.87 -6.10
CA ALA A 90 22.47 -1.22 -5.82
C ALA A 90 23.07 -2.10 -6.92
N ALA A 91 22.32 -3.09 -7.42
CA ALA A 91 22.77 -3.94 -8.51
C ALA A 91 23.07 -3.14 -9.81
N GLU A 92 22.26 -2.14 -10.15
CA GLU A 92 22.53 -1.29 -11.33
C GLU A 92 23.65 -0.28 -11.05
N ILE A 93 23.77 0.25 -9.83
CA ILE A 93 24.86 1.15 -9.41
C ILE A 93 26.21 0.43 -9.54
N VAL A 94 26.34 -0.79 -9.04
CA VAL A 94 27.59 -1.59 -9.18
C VAL A 94 27.94 -1.80 -10.66
N ARG A 95 26.96 -2.05 -11.53
CA ARG A 95 27.18 -2.18 -12.97
C ARG A 95 27.60 -0.86 -13.62
N ALA A 96 27.02 0.26 -13.20
CA ALA A 96 27.38 1.59 -13.66
C ALA A 96 28.84 1.91 -13.33
N PHE A 97 29.29 1.65 -12.10
CA PHE A 97 30.68 1.82 -11.68
C PHE A 97 31.65 0.94 -12.48
N ARG A 98 31.32 -0.35 -12.67
CA ARG A 98 32.15 -1.27 -13.48
C ARG A 98 32.27 -0.82 -14.93
N GLY A 99 31.24 -0.19 -15.48
CA GLY A 99 31.21 0.27 -16.87
C GLY A 99 31.65 1.72 -17.06
N GLY A 100 31.91 2.47 -15.99
CA GLY A 100 32.21 3.91 -16.04
C GLY A 100 31.07 4.76 -16.62
N ARG A 101 29.83 4.28 -16.60
CA ARG A 101 28.68 4.85 -17.32
C ARG A 101 27.49 5.04 -16.42
N PHE A 102 27.02 6.28 -16.30
CA PHE A 102 26.04 6.70 -15.31
C PHE A 102 24.81 7.36 -15.93
N GLU A 103 24.53 7.10 -17.21
CA GLU A 103 23.35 7.64 -17.90
C GLU A 103 22.07 6.99 -17.38
N ALA A 104 20.97 7.73 -17.37
CA ALA A 104 19.65 7.29 -16.92
C ALA A 104 19.22 5.93 -17.53
N ALA A 105 19.61 5.69 -18.78
CA ALA A 105 19.35 4.44 -19.51
C ALA A 105 19.85 3.19 -18.77
N ARG A 106 20.97 3.29 -18.03
CA ARG A 106 21.54 2.18 -17.24
C ARG A 106 20.65 1.80 -16.06
N PHE A 107 19.90 2.75 -15.51
CA PHE A 107 19.03 2.55 -14.36
C PHE A 107 17.58 2.18 -14.74
N LYS A 108 17.21 2.19 -16.02
CA LYS A 108 15.86 1.80 -16.49
C LYS A 108 15.50 0.35 -16.15
N GLY A 109 16.50 -0.53 -16.01
CA GLY A 109 16.31 -1.91 -15.54
C GLY A 109 15.78 -1.98 -14.10
N TYR A 110 16.31 -1.13 -13.22
CA TYR A 110 15.81 -0.96 -11.86
C TYR A 110 14.38 -0.39 -11.88
N GLU A 111 14.16 0.74 -12.54
CA GLU A 111 12.85 1.40 -12.58
C GLU A 111 11.72 0.44 -13.02
N ARG A 112 11.95 -0.33 -14.09
CA ARG A 112 10.96 -1.30 -14.59
C ARG A 112 10.66 -2.40 -13.57
N ARG A 113 11.68 -2.92 -12.89
CA ARG A 113 11.52 -3.98 -11.87
C ARG A 113 10.80 -3.44 -10.64
N PHE A 114 11.18 -2.26 -10.18
CA PHE A 114 10.52 -1.57 -9.09
C PHE A 114 9.03 -1.33 -9.37
N ARG A 115 8.70 -0.68 -10.51
CA ARG A 115 7.29 -0.41 -10.90
C ARG A 115 6.46 -1.69 -11.01
N ARG A 116 7.04 -2.76 -11.54
CA ARG A 116 6.38 -4.07 -11.62
C ARG A 116 6.13 -4.68 -10.23
N GLY A 117 7.08 -4.54 -9.31
CA GLY A 117 6.99 -5.05 -7.94
C GLY A 117 5.94 -4.32 -7.10
N VAL A 118 5.91 -2.99 -7.15
CA VAL A 118 4.94 -2.18 -6.36
C VAL A 118 3.54 -2.15 -6.96
N GLY A 119 3.39 -2.44 -8.27
CA GLY A 119 2.11 -2.34 -8.98
C GLY A 119 0.95 -3.10 -8.30
N PRO A 120 1.10 -4.39 -7.95
CA PRO A 120 0.06 -5.14 -7.23
C PRO A 120 -0.29 -4.55 -5.86
N PHE A 121 0.70 -4.10 -5.08
CA PHE A 121 0.47 -3.44 -3.79
C PHE A 121 -0.37 -2.17 -3.95
N PHE A 122 0.02 -1.29 -4.87
CA PHE A 122 -0.70 -0.04 -5.13
C PHE A 122 -2.11 -0.30 -5.66
N LYS A 123 -2.29 -1.36 -6.44
CA LYS A 123 -3.62 -1.80 -6.87
C LYS A 123 -4.48 -2.24 -5.69
N PHE A 124 -3.93 -2.97 -4.73
CA PHE A 124 -4.66 -3.39 -3.52
C PHE A 124 -5.03 -2.17 -2.67
N ILE A 125 -4.06 -1.30 -2.37
CA ILE A 125 -4.26 -0.11 -1.54
C ILE A 125 -5.37 0.78 -2.13
N ARG A 126 -5.33 1.04 -3.45
CA ARG A 126 -6.36 1.85 -4.13
C ARG A 126 -7.77 1.31 -3.95
N HIS A 127 -7.94 -0.01 -3.95
CA HIS A 127 -9.26 -0.62 -3.80
C HIS A 127 -9.57 -0.95 -2.35
N TYR A 128 -8.61 -0.90 -1.43
CA TYR A 128 -8.79 -1.39 -0.07
C TYR A 128 -9.95 -0.72 0.64
N TYR A 129 -10.21 0.56 0.40
CA TYR A 129 -11.32 1.26 1.04
C TYR A 129 -12.67 1.11 0.30
N GLU A 130 -12.70 0.45 -0.86
CA GLU A 130 -13.95 0.17 -1.56
C GLU A 130 -14.72 -0.96 -0.85
N PRO A 131 -16.00 -0.77 -0.48
CA PRO A 131 -16.80 -1.83 0.14
C PRO A 131 -16.89 -3.12 -0.70
N SER A 132 -16.79 -2.98 -2.03
CA SER A 132 -16.80 -4.11 -2.95
C SER A 132 -15.55 -4.98 -2.87
N PHE A 133 -14.40 -4.36 -2.59
CA PHE A 133 -13.12 -5.03 -2.40
C PHE A 133 -13.01 -5.59 -0.99
N LEU A 134 -13.29 -4.79 0.05
CA LEU A 134 -13.18 -5.21 1.45
C LEU A 134 -13.93 -6.50 1.74
N GLN A 135 -15.15 -6.62 1.22
CA GLN A 135 -15.96 -7.80 1.45
C GLN A 135 -15.32 -9.07 0.87
N VAL A 136 -14.76 -8.98 -0.34
CA VAL A 136 -14.10 -10.13 -0.99
C VAL A 136 -12.75 -10.41 -0.32
N PHE A 137 -12.05 -9.36 0.10
CA PHE A 137 -10.74 -9.43 0.72
C PHE A 137 -10.78 -9.99 2.16
N LEU A 138 -11.75 -9.56 2.98
CA LEU A 138 -11.90 -9.98 4.37
C LEU A 138 -12.69 -11.29 4.54
N GLN A 139 -13.43 -11.71 3.51
CA GLN A 139 -14.12 -13.00 3.48
C GLN A 139 -13.69 -13.80 2.24
N PRO A 140 -12.40 -14.15 2.14
CA PRO A 140 -11.90 -14.89 1.00
C PRO A 140 -12.55 -16.27 0.97
N ARG A 141 -12.90 -16.73 -0.24
CA ARG A 141 -13.21 -18.14 -0.49
C ARG A 141 -11.98 -18.78 -1.12
N GLU A 142 -11.64 -20.00 -0.70
CA GLU A 142 -10.59 -20.84 -1.31
C GLU A 142 -11.00 -21.34 -2.69
N THR A 143 -11.29 -20.41 -3.59
CA THR A 143 -11.68 -20.71 -4.96
C THR A 143 -10.56 -20.25 -5.88
N ALA A 144 -10.11 -21.14 -6.75
CA ALA A 144 -9.09 -20.85 -7.76
C ALA A 144 -7.77 -20.27 -7.21
N GLY A 145 -7.37 -20.58 -5.97
CA GLY A 145 -6.11 -20.09 -5.37
C GLY A 145 -6.07 -18.58 -5.14
N MET A 146 -7.24 -17.95 -4.93
CA MET A 146 -7.32 -16.52 -4.64
C MET A 146 -6.61 -16.15 -3.34
N LEU A 147 -6.74 -16.95 -2.27
CA LEU A 147 -6.06 -16.65 -1.01
C LEU A 147 -4.54 -16.66 -1.22
N ASP A 148 -3.99 -17.73 -1.79
CA ASP A 148 -2.55 -17.84 -2.14
C ASP A 148 -2.03 -16.63 -2.92
N SER A 149 -2.86 -16.09 -3.81
CA SER A 149 -2.46 -14.97 -4.68
C SER A 149 -2.52 -13.63 -3.94
N VAL A 150 -3.52 -13.45 -3.07
CA VAL A 150 -3.62 -12.29 -2.19
C VAL A 150 -2.47 -12.29 -1.19
N THR A 151 -2.27 -13.40 -0.46
CA THR A 151 -1.18 -13.55 0.50
C THR A 151 0.18 -13.48 -0.18
N GLY A 152 0.34 -14.05 -1.37
CA GLY A 152 1.55 -13.97 -2.17
C GLY A 152 1.90 -12.54 -2.59
N VAL A 153 0.91 -11.69 -2.90
CA VAL A 153 1.14 -10.26 -3.13
C VAL A 153 1.56 -9.58 -1.82
N LEU A 154 0.84 -9.79 -0.73
CA LEU A 154 1.13 -9.17 0.57
C LEU A 154 2.49 -9.58 1.13
N ALA A 155 2.95 -10.80 0.83
CA ALA A 155 4.27 -11.32 1.20
C ALA A 155 5.41 -10.85 0.28
N GLY A 156 5.16 -9.94 -0.67
CA GLY A 156 6.22 -9.42 -1.55
C GLY A 156 6.49 -10.22 -2.81
N GLY A 157 5.70 -11.24 -3.12
CA GLY A 157 5.89 -12.11 -4.29
C GLY A 157 5.86 -11.38 -5.65
N ALA A 158 5.35 -10.14 -5.69
CA ALA A 158 5.38 -9.27 -6.85
C ALA A 158 6.80 -8.86 -7.29
N PHE A 159 7.75 -8.77 -6.36
CA PHE A 159 9.14 -8.40 -6.65
C PHE A 159 10.02 -9.58 -7.11
N LEU A 160 9.67 -10.81 -6.70
CA LEU A 160 10.38 -12.03 -7.10
C LEU A 160 9.94 -12.47 -8.51
N ARG A 161 8.88 -13.28 -8.59
CA ARG A 161 8.27 -13.74 -9.84
C ARG A 161 6.90 -14.34 -9.54
N MET A 162 5.84 -13.68 -9.98
CA MET A 162 4.51 -14.29 -9.93
C MET A 162 4.39 -15.39 -10.99
N ARG A 163 4.15 -16.63 -10.54
CA ARG A 163 3.78 -17.76 -11.42
C ARG A 163 2.51 -17.41 -12.21
N LEU A 164 2.33 -17.98 -13.40
CA LEU A 164 1.16 -17.69 -14.24
C LEU A 164 -0.15 -17.98 -13.50
N ARG A 165 -0.22 -19.10 -12.75
CA ARG A 165 -1.34 -19.42 -11.87
C ARG A 165 -1.69 -18.26 -10.93
N MET A 166 -0.72 -17.72 -10.20
CA MET A 166 -0.97 -16.58 -9.30
C MET A 166 -1.48 -15.34 -10.06
N ARG A 167 -0.98 -15.08 -11.27
CA ARG A 167 -1.46 -13.96 -12.09
C ARG A 167 -2.92 -14.15 -12.52
N LEU A 168 -3.30 -15.37 -12.91
CA LEU A 168 -4.66 -15.72 -13.30
C LEU A 168 -5.61 -15.68 -12.09
N SER A 169 -5.20 -16.25 -10.96
CA SER A 169 -5.94 -16.20 -9.70
C SER A 169 -6.13 -14.76 -9.21
N LEU A 170 -5.12 -13.91 -9.32
CA LEU A 170 -5.24 -12.48 -9.02
C LEU A 170 -6.21 -11.77 -9.97
N ALA A 171 -6.21 -12.12 -11.27
CA ALA A 171 -7.18 -11.60 -12.22
C ALA A 171 -8.60 -12.04 -11.86
N ALA A 172 -8.80 -13.31 -11.51
CA ALA A 172 -10.07 -13.84 -11.03
C ALA A 172 -10.57 -13.10 -9.79
N PHE A 173 -9.69 -12.84 -8.81
CA PHE A 173 -10.02 -12.03 -7.64
C PHE A 173 -10.57 -10.66 -8.03
N PHE A 174 -9.90 -9.93 -8.93
CA PHE A 174 -10.40 -8.62 -9.38
C PHE A 174 -11.67 -8.71 -10.24
N ILE A 175 -11.90 -9.82 -10.95
CA ILE A 175 -13.17 -10.07 -11.64
C ILE A 175 -14.30 -10.22 -10.61
N VAL A 176 -14.09 -10.99 -9.54
CA VAL A 176 -15.06 -11.15 -8.45
C VAL A 176 -15.35 -9.80 -7.77
N VAL A 177 -14.31 -9.00 -7.49
CA VAL A 177 -14.49 -7.63 -6.97
C VAL A 177 -15.35 -6.79 -7.90
N ARG A 178 -15.10 -6.85 -9.22
CA ARG A 178 -15.88 -6.10 -10.22
C ARG A 178 -17.33 -6.59 -10.32
N MET A 179 -17.57 -7.89 -10.22
CA MET A 179 -18.92 -8.46 -10.14
C MET A 179 -19.64 -8.01 -8.86
N ASN A 180 -18.94 -7.99 -7.72
CA ASN A 180 -19.49 -7.49 -6.46
C ASN A 180 -19.82 -6.00 -6.55
N ARG A 181 -18.95 -5.19 -7.14
CA ARG A 181 -19.18 -3.77 -7.44
C ARG A 181 -20.44 -3.56 -8.26
N TRP A 182 -20.60 -4.32 -9.34
CA TRP A 182 -21.79 -4.25 -10.19
C TRP A 182 -23.07 -4.68 -9.45
N ARG A 183 -23.02 -5.77 -8.68
CA ARG A 183 -24.15 -6.24 -7.86
C ARG A 183 -24.56 -5.19 -6.83
N ARG A 184 -23.59 -4.57 -6.15
CA ARG A 184 -23.85 -3.47 -5.20
C ARG A 184 -24.53 -2.29 -5.88
N ARG A 185 -24.05 -1.86 -7.06
CA ARG A 185 -24.69 -0.79 -7.86
C ARG A 185 -26.14 -1.11 -8.18
N ARG A 186 -26.43 -2.32 -8.66
CA ARG A 186 -27.81 -2.75 -8.97
C ARG A 186 -28.75 -2.74 -7.77
N HIS A 187 -28.23 -3.01 -6.57
CA HIS A 187 -29.02 -2.99 -5.33
C HIS A 187 -28.99 -1.64 -4.61
N GLY A 188 -28.52 -0.56 -5.25
CA GLY A 188 -28.45 0.77 -4.62
C GLY A 188 -27.49 0.85 -3.42
N ARG A 189 -26.59 -0.13 -3.26
CA ARG A 189 -25.61 -0.15 -2.16
C ARG A 189 -24.40 0.73 -2.50
N PRO A 190 -23.77 1.35 -1.50
CA PRO A 190 -22.55 2.14 -1.71
C PRO A 190 -21.42 1.27 -2.27
N VAL A 191 -20.71 1.84 -3.23
CA VAL A 191 -19.72 1.16 -4.09
C VAL A 191 -18.35 1.80 -3.96
N GLU A 192 -18.31 3.12 -3.79
CA GLU A 192 -17.09 3.86 -3.50
C GLU A 192 -16.86 3.97 -2.00
N SER A 193 -15.59 4.11 -1.66
CA SER A 193 -15.18 4.51 -0.32
C SER A 193 -15.77 5.88 0.00
N ARG A 194 -16.16 6.10 1.25
CA ARG A 194 -16.48 7.46 1.76
C ARG A 194 -15.24 8.34 1.94
N LEU A 195 -14.07 7.82 1.59
CA LEU A 195 -12.80 8.54 1.45
C LEU A 195 -12.72 9.00 -0.01
N GLU A 196 -13.28 10.16 -0.29
CA GLU A 196 -12.93 10.91 -1.50
C GLU A 196 -11.49 11.41 -1.28
N TRP A 197 -10.58 10.97 -2.14
CA TRP A 197 -9.19 11.45 -2.22
C TRP A 197 -9.12 12.77 -2.96
#